data_AF-A0A945CXF9-F1
#
_entry.id   AF-A0A945CXF9-F1
#
_cell.length_a   1.000
_cell.length_b   1.000
_cell.length_c   1.000
_cell.angle_alpha   90.00
_cell.angle_beta   90.00
_cell.angle_gamma   90.00
#
_symmetry.space_group_name_H-M   'P 1'
#
loop_
_entity.id
_entity.type
_entity.pdbx_description
1 polymer ?
#
loop_
_entity_poly.entity_id
_entity_poly.type
_entity_poly.pdbx_seq_one_letter_code
_entity_poly.pdbx_strand_id
1 'polypeptide(L)'
;MKRIIVITILFATLLSCGGQTIKSPYSALNETGQPSARHIDAMDLLDTQVGIEDEHYRELLQRILWKPGYTNDARMASLERLWAADPVATTRLIRQQLPRLENWNWLVLLCEWIADNEIIELDEALISSWAIPNMFVESEMDRPEYKALARLVGEDKVIDVIFNSLVESNKTWKQGYRTRCWELMHRLAERERLVELLNSERIADDDSFLIDLRKAMTDFGIVPHRREEILWIREIAKPEYKDFWSESMETLSELNDERRREIEMRDIPIAVSLRRHGEPGDLSRSTRSIVQSVSSKIRNKKHYYEQEGGGSYDSRSELLATHQHKLTWGDAIALEIALKALNVPQVRSHLFDYAKRDFLDKTTEYGGVIALDEKGRFEILEFEPKIRHHDRRFNASQEMFDSAYTALFHFHFHAQEYRNADHAGPGMGDKNYATNTRANCLVLTYVNEHTMNVDYYRHHGVVVDLGTISIN
;
A
#
# COMPACT_ATOMS: atom_id res chain seq x y z
N MET A 1 -59.82 40.52 -63.75
CA MET A 1 -58.53 40.21 -64.42
C MET A 1 -57.38 40.61 -63.51
N LYS A 2 -56.57 39.61 -63.11
CA LYS A 2 -55.14 39.65 -62.73
C LYS A 2 -54.57 40.98 -62.16
N ARG A 3 -54.10 40.94 -60.91
CA ARG A 3 -52.66 40.75 -60.62
C ARG A 3 -52.42 40.49 -59.13
N ILE A 4 -51.71 39.40 -58.89
CA ILE A 4 -51.13 38.92 -57.66
C ILE A 4 -49.93 39.82 -57.31
N ILE A 5 -49.87 40.31 -56.08
CA ILE A 5 -48.63 40.82 -55.47
C ILE A 5 -48.34 39.91 -54.29
N VAL A 6 -47.37 39.02 -54.47
CA VAL A 6 -46.75 38.24 -53.40
C VAL A 6 -45.69 39.14 -52.77
N ILE A 7 -45.88 39.52 -51.50
CA ILE A 7 -44.81 40.07 -50.67
C ILE A 7 -44.26 38.90 -49.86
N THR A 8 -43.09 38.42 -50.27
CA THR A 8 -42.26 37.49 -49.53
C THR A 8 -41.56 38.26 -48.41
N ILE A 9 -42.01 38.10 -47.17
CA ILE A 9 -41.25 38.55 -46.00
C ILE A 9 -40.25 37.44 -45.67
N LEU A 10 -38.98 37.66 -46.04
CA LEU A 10 -37.86 36.87 -45.56
C LEU A 10 -37.64 37.20 -44.07
N PHE A 11 -38.04 36.30 -43.18
CA PHE A 11 -37.54 36.30 -41.81
C PHE A 11 -36.13 35.71 -41.82
N ALA A 12 -35.12 36.57 -41.90
CA ALA A 12 -33.74 36.20 -41.58
C ALA A 12 -33.61 36.10 -40.05
N THR A 13 -33.94 34.94 -39.49
CA THR A 13 -33.52 34.58 -38.13
C THR A 13 -32.02 34.30 -38.16
N LEU A 14 -31.21 35.36 -37.99
CA LEU A 14 -29.83 35.24 -37.54
C LEU A 14 -29.88 34.69 -36.11
N LEU A 15 -29.78 33.37 -35.98
CA LEU A 15 -29.38 32.71 -34.75
C LEU A 15 -27.93 33.13 -34.47
N SER A 16 -27.78 34.25 -33.78
CA SER A 16 -26.55 34.59 -33.09
C SER A 16 -26.38 33.57 -31.96
N CYS A 17 -25.57 32.54 -32.21
CA CYS A 17 -24.90 31.79 -31.14
C CYS A 17 -23.92 32.76 -30.46
N GLY A 18 -24.45 33.61 -29.57
CA GLY A 18 -23.65 34.50 -28.74
C GLY A 18 -22.88 33.69 -27.72
N GLY A 19 -21.68 33.24 -28.09
CA GLY A 19 -20.69 32.76 -27.13
C GLY A 19 -20.38 33.87 -26.12
N GLN A 20 -20.29 33.53 -24.83
CA GLN A 20 -19.89 34.48 -23.81
C GLN A 20 -18.50 35.03 -24.14
N THR A 21 -18.40 36.35 -24.37
CA THR A 21 -17.12 37.00 -24.67
C THR A 21 -16.16 36.84 -23.49
N ILE A 22 -14.99 36.23 -23.72
CA ILE A 22 -13.95 36.07 -22.71
C ILE A 22 -13.29 37.43 -22.46
N LYS A 23 -13.61 38.06 -21.32
CA LYS A 23 -13.06 39.37 -20.94
C LYS A 23 -11.65 39.28 -20.34
N SER A 24 -11.31 38.15 -19.73
CA SER A 24 -9.99 37.89 -19.14
C SER A 24 -9.60 36.43 -19.42
N PRO A 25 -8.74 36.18 -20.42
CA PRO A 25 -8.27 34.83 -20.75
C PRO A 25 -7.58 34.13 -19.56
N TYR A 26 -6.74 34.85 -18.82
CA TYR A 26 -6.09 34.32 -17.61
C TYR A 26 -7.12 33.88 -16.54
N SER A 27 -8.18 34.66 -16.31
CA SER A 27 -9.25 34.28 -15.38
C SER A 27 -9.98 33.03 -15.86
N ALA A 28 -10.30 32.97 -17.16
CA ALA A 28 -10.99 31.83 -17.75
C ALA A 28 -10.19 30.53 -17.62
N LEU A 29 -8.86 30.56 -17.79
CA LEU A 29 -8.00 29.39 -17.57
C LEU A 29 -7.92 28.99 -16.10
N ASN A 30 -8.04 29.92 -15.16
CA ASN A 30 -7.97 29.63 -13.72
C ASN A 30 -9.26 29.00 -13.15
N GLU A 31 -10.39 29.21 -13.83
CA GLU A 31 -11.72 28.71 -13.47
C GLU A 31 -11.89 27.22 -13.82
N THR A 32 -12.04 26.36 -12.80
CA THR A 32 -12.39 24.94 -12.97
C THR A 32 -13.88 24.74 -13.22
N GLY A 33 -14.27 23.61 -13.82
CA GLY A 33 -15.69 23.25 -14.06
C GLY A 33 -16.33 23.95 -15.26
N GLN A 34 -15.53 24.69 -16.04
CA GLN A 34 -16.00 25.33 -17.27
C GLN A 34 -15.98 24.32 -18.46
N PRO A 35 -16.79 24.55 -19.51
CA PRO A 35 -16.71 23.78 -20.75
C PRO A 35 -15.33 23.88 -21.41
N SER A 36 -14.88 22.80 -22.06
CA SER A 36 -13.58 22.75 -22.76
C SER A 36 -13.39 23.89 -23.77
N ALA A 37 -14.44 24.21 -24.54
CA ALA A 37 -14.41 25.31 -25.51
C ALA A 37 -13.97 26.65 -24.90
N ARG A 38 -14.43 26.98 -23.68
CA ARG A 38 -14.04 28.24 -23.01
C ARG A 38 -12.57 28.26 -22.62
N HIS A 39 -12.02 27.13 -22.18
CA HIS A 39 -10.59 27.01 -21.88
C HIS A 39 -9.74 27.10 -23.14
N ILE A 40 -10.14 26.40 -24.21
CA ILE A 40 -9.42 26.40 -25.49
C ILE A 40 -9.45 27.80 -26.12
N ASP A 41 -10.61 28.47 -26.17
CA ASP A 41 -10.73 29.85 -26.66
C ASP A 41 -9.83 30.82 -25.86
N ALA A 42 -9.71 30.60 -24.54
CA ALA A 42 -8.81 31.40 -23.70
C ALA A 42 -7.32 31.11 -23.99
N MET A 43 -6.96 29.86 -24.28
CA MET A 43 -5.60 29.50 -24.72
C MET A 43 -5.27 30.17 -26.06
N ASP A 44 -6.15 30.08 -27.06
CA ASP A 44 -5.93 30.68 -28.38
C ASP A 44 -5.74 32.21 -28.32
N LEU A 45 -6.51 32.87 -27.43
CA LEU A 45 -6.33 34.30 -27.17
C LEU A 45 -4.96 34.60 -26.56
N LEU A 46 -4.48 33.80 -25.61
CA LEU A 46 -3.18 34.00 -24.96
C LEU A 46 -2.01 33.63 -25.88
N ASP A 47 -2.15 32.59 -26.70
CA ASP A 47 -1.20 32.23 -27.75
C ASP A 47 -0.95 33.41 -28.69
N THR A 48 -2.00 34.18 -29.00
CA THR A 48 -1.91 35.36 -29.86
C THR A 48 -1.42 36.61 -29.13
N GLN A 49 -1.84 36.82 -27.87
CA GLN A 49 -1.59 38.06 -27.12
C GLN A 49 -0.21 38.12 -26.48
N VAL A 50 0.22 37.02 -25.86
CA VAL A 50 1.45 36.95 -25.06
C VAL A 50 2.41 35.86 -25.57
N GLY A 51 1.87 34.82 -26.21
CA GLY A 51 2.64 33.67 -26.69
C GLY A 51 3.03 32.72 -25.57
N ILE A 52 3.44 31.51 -25.97
CA ILE A 52 3.77 30.41 -25.04
C ILE A 52 5.02 30.68 -24.18
N GLU A 53 5.84 31.68 -24.52
CA GLU A 53 7.00 32.06 -23.71
C GLU A 53 6.62 32.81 -22.42
N ASP A 54 5.38 33.32 -22.33
CA ASP A 54 4.87 33.96 -21.12
C ASP A 54 4.87 32.98 -19.94
N GLU A 55 5.61 33.33 -18.88
CA GLU A 55 5.79 32.47 -17.71
C GLU A 55 4.46 32.16 -17.01
N HIS A 56 3.62 33.19 -16.84
CA HIS A 56 2.35 33.02 -16.15
C HIS A 56 1.38 32.12 -16.94
N TYR A 57 1.37 32.27 -18.27
CA TYR A 57 0.57 31.42 -19.13
C TYR A 57 1.04 29.96 -19.09
N ARG A 58 2.35 29.70 -19.16
CA ARG A 58 2.89 28.33 -19.02
C ARG A 58 2.51 27.70 -17.68
N GLU A 59 2.61 28.43 -16.58
CA GLU A 59 2.20 27.94 -15.27
C GLU A 59 0.73 27.52 -15.23
N LEU A 60 -0.15 28.29 -15.89
CA LEU A 60 -1.57 27.94 -15.99
C LEU A 60 -1.80 26.68 -16.82
N LEU A 61 -1.13 26.53 -17.97
CA LEU A 61 -1.21 25.32 -18.77
C LEU A 61 -0.74 24.10 -17.97
N GLN A 62 0.39 24.21 -17.27
CA GLN A 62 0.91 23.13 -16.41
C GLN A 62 -0.09 22.78 -15.30
N ARG A 63 -0.73 23.78 -14.70
CA ARG A 63 -1.77 23.58 -13.68
C ARG A 63 -2.99 22.84 -14.25
N ILE A 64 -3.42 23.17 -15.47
CA ILE A 64 -4.56 22.51 -16.13
C ILE A 64 -4.31 21.00 -16.26
N LEU A 65 -3.08 20.58 -16.58
CA LEU A 65 -2.73 19.16 -16.72
C LEU A 65 -2.98 18.32 -15.47
N TRP A 66 -2.88 18.89 -14.27
CA TRP A 66 -2.86 18.12 -13.02
C TRP A 66 -4.00 18.44 -12.06
N LYS A 67 -4.51 19.68 -12.07
CA LYS A 67 -5.55 20.10 -11.13
C LYS A 67 -6.89 19.44 -11.44
N PRO A 68 -7.64 18.93 -10.45
CA PRO A 68 -9.01 18.44 -10.66
C PRO A 68 -9.96 19.52 -11.20
N GLY A 69 -11.00 19.10 -11.92
CA GLY A 69 -12.06 19.99 -12.42
C GLY A 69 -11.82 20.58 -13.83
N TYR A 70 -10.70 20.26 -14.49
CA TYR A 70 -10.52 20.49 -15.92
C TYR A 70 -10.91 19.24 -16.73
N THR A 71 -11.51 19.48 -17.90
CA THR A 71 -11.87 18.45 -18.89
C THR A 71 -10.62 17.87 -19.56
N ASN A 72 -10.71 16.65 -20.09
CA ASN A 72 -9.58 16.03 -20.77
C ASN A 72 -9.18 16.75 -22.07
N ASP A 73 -10.14 17.33 -22.80
CA ASP A 73 -9.85 18.15 -23.99
C ASP A 73 -8.98 19.37 -23.64
N ALA A 74 -9.31 20.07 -22.55
CA ALA A 74 -8.51 21.21 -22.10
C ALA A 74 -7.10 20.78 -21.66
N ARG A 75 -6.97 19.59 -21.04
CA ARG A 75 -5.66 19.02 -20.69
C ARG A 75 -4.85 18.69 -21.92
N MET A 76 -5.43 18.02 -22.92
CA MET A 76 -4.75 17.71 -24.17
C MET A 76 -4.30 18.98 -24.90
N ALA A 77 -5.19 19.96 -25.03
CA ALA A 77 -4.87 21.25 -25.64
C ALA A 77 -3.71 21.96 -24.91
N SER A 78 -3.67 21.87 -23.57
CA SER A 78 -2.56 22.42 -22.77
C SER A 78 -1.26 21.66 -22.98
N LEU A 79 -1.35 20.31 -23.03
CA LEU A 79 -0.21 19.42 -23.20
C LEU A 79 0.46 19.64 -24.56
N GLU A 80 -0.32 19.71 -25.63
CA GLU A 80 0.20 19.94 -26.98
C GLU A 80 0.93 21.27 -27.11
N ARG A 81 0.43 22.34 -26.47
CA ARG A 81 1.09 23.65 -26.44
C ARG A 81 2.40 23.62 -25.66
N LEU A 82 2.40 23.02 -24.47
CA LEU A 82 3.60 22.86 -23.65
C LEU A 82 4.65 22.01 -24.38
N TRP A 83 4.22 20.92 -25.01
CA TRP A 83 5.08 20.04 -25.80
C TRP A 83 5.68 20.75 -27.00
N ALA A 84 4.87 21.48 -27.78
CA ALA A 84 5.35 22.22 -28.94
C ALA A 84 6.40 23.30 -28.58
N ALA A 85 6.29 23.90 -27.39
CA ALA A 85 7.21 24.92 -26.92
C ALA A 85 8.50 24.34 -26.32
N ASP A 86 8.38 23.39 -25.40
CA ASP A 86 9.52 22.77 -24.71
C ASP A 86 9.23 21.30 -24.40
N PRO A 87 9.57 20.38 -25.33
CA PRO A 87 9.41 18.94 -25.12
C PRO A 87 10.18 18.44 -23.89
N VAL A 88 11.37 18.99 -23.63
CA VAL A 88 12.25 18.54 -22.55
C VAL A 88 11.66 18.90 -21.18
N ALA A 89 11.21 20.14 -21.01
CA ALA A 89 10.54 20.54 -19.78
C ALA A 89 9.20 19.81 -19.58
N THR A 90 8.46 19.57 -20.65
CA THR A 90 7.19 18.84 -20.62
C THR A 90 7.41 17.38 -20.22
N THR A 91 8.40 16.68 -20.79
CA THR A 91 8.81 15.34 -20.37
C THR A 91 9.18 15.31 -18.88
N ARG A 92 9.95 16.29 -18.41
CA ARG A 92 10.32 16.38 -16.99
C ARG A 92 9.09 16.55 -16.09
N LEU A 93 8.13 17.38 -16.51
CA LEU A 93 6.89 17.60 -15.79
C LEU A 93 6.06 16.31 -15.70
N ILE A 94 5.85 15.63 -16.83
CA ILE A 94 5.11 14.36 -16.88
C ILE A 94 5.79 13.33 -16.00
N ARG A 95 7.12 13.16 -16.10
CA ARG A 95 7.89 12.21 -15.29
C ARG A 95 7.66 12.39 -13.79
N GLN A 96 7.53 13.64 -13.33
CA GLN A 96 7.33 13.96 -11.91
C GLN A 96 5.89 13.71 -11.43
N GLN A 97 4.91 13.89 -12.30
CA GLN A 97 3.49 13.91 -11.91
C GLN A 97 2.74 12.61 -12.25
N LEU A 98 3.16 11.88 -13.30
CA LEU A 98 2.49 10.68 -13.76
C LEU A 98 2.27 9.64 -12.64
N PRO A 99 3.26 9.31 -11.78
CA PRO A 99 3.04 8.34 -10.70
C PRO A 99 2.12 8.84 -9.58
N ARG A 100 1.65 10.08 -9.61
CA ARG A 100 0.74 10.67 -8.62
C ARG A 100 -0.64 10.96 -9.22
N LEU A 101 -0.86 10.56 -10.47
CA LEU A 101 -2.07 10.90 -11.19
C LEU A 101 -3.22 9.97 -10.80
N GLU A 102 -4.21 10.51 -10.08
CA GLU A 102 -5.38 9.75 -9.62
C GLU A 102 -6.54 9.75 -10.63
N ASN A 103 -6.58 10.73 -11.55
CA ASN A 103 -7.64 10.81 -12.56
C ASN A 103 -7.43 9.74 -13.64
N TRP A 104 -8.15 8.62 -13.51
CA TRP A 104 -8.05 7.47 -14.40
C TRP A 104 -8.26 7.81 -15.89
N ASN A 105 -9.29 8.58 -16.22
CA ASN A 105 -9.57 8.93 -17.61
C ASN A 105 -8.45 9.80 -18.21
N TRP A 106 -7.83 10.66 -17.39
CA TRP A 106 -6.68 11.43 -17.84
C TRP A 106 -5.42 10.57 -17.96
N LEU A 107 -5.22 9.63 -17.04
CA LEU A 107 -4.10 8.67 -17.09
C LEU A 107 -4.13 7.85 -18.38
N VAL A 108 -5.30 7.34 -18.79
CA VAL A 108 -5.46 6.59 -20.04
C VAL A 108 -5.02 7.42 -21.25
N LEU A 109 -5.58 8.63 -21.40
CA LEU A 109 -5.26 9.50 -22.54
C LEU A 109 -3.79 9.94 -22.55
N LEU A 110 -3.24 10.25 -21.37
CA LEU A 110 -1.84 10.65 -21.26
C LEU A 110 -0.90 9.51 -21.64
N CYS A 111 -1.18 8.28 -21.21
CA CYS A 111 -0.43 7.09 -21.60
C CYS A 111 -0.52 6.80 -23.11
N GLU A 112 -1.72 6.93 -23.70
CA GLU A 112 -1.92 6.82 -25.16
C GLU A 112 -1.08 7.86 -25.91
N TRP A 113 -1.14 9.13 -25.48
CA TRP A 113 -0.37 10.21 -26.08
C TRP A 113 1.15 9.99 -25.96
N ILE A 114 1.64 9.51 -24.81
CA ILE A 114 3.07 9.17 -24.61
C ILE A 114 3.52 8.11 -25.63
N ALA A 115 2.70 7.09 -25.85
CA ALA A 115 2.99 6.02 -26.81
C ALA A 115 2.89 6.49 -28.25
N ASP A 116 1.89 7.31 -28.60
CA ASP A 116 1.70 7.87 -29.94
C ASP A 116 2.85 8.79 -30.36
N ASN A 117 3.48 9.48 -29.40
CA ASN A 117 4.62 10.37 -29.62
C ASN A 117 5.98 9.69 -29.38
N GLU A 118 6.00 8.37 -29.14
CA GLU A 118 7.23 7.58 -28.96
C GLU A 118 8.20 8.11 -27.88
N ILE A 119 7.67 8.66 -26.77
CA ILE A 119 8.47 9.34 -25.73
C ILE A 119 9.08 8.31 -24.78
N ILE A 120 10.16 7.66 -25.21
CA ILE A 120 10.84 6.58 -24.49
C ILE A 120 11.38 7.01 -23.12
N GLU A 121 11.72 8.29 -22.95
CA GLU A 121 12.29 8.83 -21.71
C GLU A 121 11.29 8.86 -20.53
N LEU A 122 10.04 8.44 -20.76
CA LEU A 122 8.99 8.30 -19.75
C LEU A 122 8.78 6.86 -19.30
N ASP A 123 9.58 5.90 -19.75
CA ASP A 123 9.56 4.50 -19.32
C ASP A 123 9.55 4.33 -17.79
N GLU A 124 10.47 4.98 -17.07
CA GLU A 124 10.54 4.91 -15.60
C GLU A 124 9.29 5.49 -14.94
N ALA A 125 8.68 6.51 -15.55
CA ALA A 125 7.48 7.14 -15.04
C ALA A 125 6.26 6.24 -15.23
N LEU A 126 6.16 5.58 -16.40
CA LEU A 126 5.15 4.57 -16.70
C LEU A 126 5.28 3.39 -15.73
N ILE A 127 6.48 2.84 -15.55
CA ILE A 127 6.76 1.76 -14.58
C ILE A 127 6.39 2.20 -13.16
N SER A 128 6.79 3.41 -12.77
CA SER A 128 6.47 3.96 -11.45
C SER A 128 4.98 4.12 -11.19
N SER A 129 4.21 4.56 -12.20
CA SER A 129 2.75 4.67 -12.11
C SER A 129 2.09 3.30 -12.08
N TRP A 130 2.53 2.40 -12.96
CA TRP A 130 2.04 1.03 -13.04
C TRP A 130 2.25 0.26 -11.74
N ALA A 131 3.41 0.46 -11.09
CA ALA A 131 3.76 -0.19 -9.83
C ALA A 131 2.78 0.10 -8.68
N ILE A 132 2.01 1.19 -8.75
CA ILE A 132 1.00 1.54 -7.75
C ILE A 132 -0.24 0.67 -7.98
N PRO A 133 -0.63 -0.20 -7.03
CA PRO A 133 -1.80 -1.04 -7.19
C PRO A 133 -3.07 -0.25 -7.49
N ASN A 134 -3.89 -0.76 -8.40
CA ASN A 134 -5.13 -0.13 -8.82
C ASN A 134 -6.21 -1.20 -9.01
N MET A 135 -7.43 -0.95 -8.53
CA MET A 135 -8.55 -1.90 -8.58
C MET A 135 -9.47 -1.69 -9.79
N PHE A 136 -9.22 -0.69 -10.65
CA PHE A 136 -10.07 -0.39 -11.82
C PHE A 136 -9.89 -1.36 -13.00
N VAL A 137 -8.92 -2.28 -12.93
CA VAL A 137 -8.66 -3.29 -13.95
C VAL A 137 -8.56 -4.68 -13.34
N GLU A 138 -8.94 -5.70 -14.11
CA GLU A 138 -8.84 -7.11 -13.69
C GLU A 138 -7.43 -7.66 -13.82
N SER A 139 -6.66 -7.20 -14.82
CA SER A 139 -5.30 -7.65 -15.11
C SER A 139 -4.30 -6.48 -15.14
N GLU A 140 -3.06 -6.74 -14.73
CA GLU A 140 -1.96 -5.78 -14.87
C GLU A 140 -1.73 -5.39 -16.33
N MET A 141 -2.01 -6.29 -17.28
CA MET A 141 -1.83 -6.05 -18.72
C MET A 141 -2.94 -5.19 -19.32
N ASP A 142 -4.04 -4.97 -18.59
CA ASP A 142 -5.10 -4.06 -19.06
C ASP A 142 -4.80 -2.60 -18.75
N ARG A 143 -3.78 -2.35 -17.94
CA ARG A 143 -3.41 -1.01 -17.48
C ARG A 143 -2.90 -0.13 -18.62
N PRO A 144 -3.27 1.15 -18.64
CA PRO A 144 -2.81 2.08 -19.68
C PRO A 144 -1.28 2.24 -19.67
N GLU A 145 -0.65 2.16 -18.49
CA GLU A 145 0.80 2.25 -18.39
C GLU A 145 1.53 1.08 -19.06
N TYR A 146 1.04 -0.14 -18.86
CA TYR A 146 1.54 -1.33 -19.56
C TYR A 146 1.37 -1.18 -21.06
N LYS A 147 0.16 -0.83 -21.52
CA LYS A 147 -0.15 -0.70 -22.96
C LYS A 147 0.74 0.35 -23.63
N ALA A 148 0.98 1.47 -22.96
CA ALA A 148 1.90 2.49 -23.45
C ALA A 148 3.34 1.95 -23.52
N LEU A 149 3.82 1.31 -22.46
CA LEU A 149 5.18 0.75 -22.42
C LEU A 149 5.37 -0.33 -23.49
N ALA A 150 4.42 -1.25 -23.64
CA ALA A 150 4.43 -2.29 -24.66
C ALA A 150 4.50 -1.73 -26.09
N ARG A 151 3.82 -0.61 -26.37
CA ARG A 151 3.93 0.08 -27.66
C ARG A 151 5.31 0.72 -27.87
N LEU A 152 5.94 1.23 -26.82
CA LEU A 152 7.26 1.86 -26.90
C LEU A 152 8.40 0.86 -27.07
N VAL A 153 8.35 -0.28 -26.37
CA VAL A 153 9.49 -1.22 -26.28
C VAL A 153 9.23 -2.59 -26.93
N GLY A 154 7.97 -2.91 -27.23
CA GLY A 154 7.51 -4.25 -27.62
C GLY A 154 7.00 -5.05 -26.42
N GLU A 155 5.89 -5.78 -26.60
CA GLU A 155 5.25 -6.59 -25.55
C GLU A 155 6.22 -7.61 -24.92
N ASP A 156 7.09 -8.20 -25.73
CA ASP A 156 8.09 -9.19 -25.32
C ASP A 156 9.21 -8.62 -24.45
N LYS A 157 9.42 -7.30 -24.47
CA LYS A 157 10.52 -6.62 -23.76
C LYS A 157 10.07 -5.86 -22.52
N VAL A 158 8.77 -5.73 -22.27
CA VAL A 158 8.26 -4.96 -21.12
C VAL A 158 8.87 -5.45 -19.81
N ILE A 159 8.86 -6.77 -19.58
CA ILE A 159 9.43 -7.37 -18.36
C ILE A 159 10.94 -7.12 -18.27
N ASP A 160 11.65 -7.22 -19.40
CA ASP A 160 13.09 -6.95 -19.46
C ASP A 160 13.40 -5.50 -19.09
N VAL A 161 12.59 -4.54 -19.55
CA VAL A 161 12.78 -3.12 -19.22
C VAL A 161 12.58 -2.86 -17.73
N ILE A 162 11.58 -3.49 -17.10
CA ILE A 162 11.37 -3.39 -15.64
C ILE A 162 12.55 -4.00 -14.87
N PHE A 163 12.98 -5.19 -15.30
CA PHE A 163 14.09 -5.90 -14.67
C PHE A 163 15.40 -5.13 -14.80
N ASN A 164 15.73 -4.63 -15.99
CA ASN A 164 16.93 -3.83 -16.22
C ASN A 164 16.86 -2.53 -15.43
N SER A 165 15.70 -1.87 -15.39
CA SER A 165 15.47 -0.69 -14.54
C SER A 165 15.76 -0.95 -13.07
N LEU A 166 15.35 -2.10 -12.53
CA LEU A 166 15.62 -2.52 -11.16
C LEU A 166 17.13 -2.67 -10.88
N VAL A 167 17.86 -3.28 -11.82
CA VAL A 167 19.29 -3.58 -11.68
C VAL A 167 20.15 -2.34 -11.88
N GLU A 168 19.87 -1.53 -12.91
CA GLU A 168 20.69 -0.38 -13.29
C GLU A 168 20.46 0.85 -12.39
N SER A 169 19.30 0.95 -11.73
CA SER A 169 18.95 2.07 -10.84
C SER A 169 19.63 2.02 -9.46
N ASN A 170 20.91 1.64 -9.40
CA ASN A 170 21.63 1.33 -8.15
C ASN A 170 21.95 2.53 -7.23
N LYS A 171 21.58 3.76 -7.62
CA LYS A 171 21.82 4.96 -6.81
C LYS A 171 20.90 5.03 -5.59
N THR A 172 21.40 5.51 -4.45
CA THR A 172 20.63 5.61 -3.20
C THR A 172 19.33 6.41 -3.32
N TRP A 173 19.30 7.46 -4.12
CA TRP A 173 18.08 8.27 -4.33
C TRP A 173 17.05 7.58 -5.26
N LYS A 174 17.43 6.53 -5.98
CA LYS A 174 16.54 5.71 -6.81
C LYS A 174 15.93 4.51 -6.08
N GLN A 175 16.25 4.31 -4.79
CA GLN A 175 15.79 3.14 -4.02
C GLN A 175 14.25 2.99 -3.99
N GLY A 176 13.52 4.11 -3.92
CA GLY A 176 12.06 4.09 -4.03
C GLY A 176 11.55 3.59 -5.38
N TYR A 177 12.24 3.90 -6.48
CA TYR A 177 11.94 3.38 -7.81
C TYR A 177 12.26 1.90 -7.92
N ARG A 178 13.44 1.46 -7.44
CA ARG A 178 13.80 0.04 -7.42
C ARG A 178 12.79 -0.81 -6.66
N THR A 179 12.34 -0.33 -5.50
CA THR A 179 11.29 -1.00 -4.70
C THR A 179 10.01 -1.18 -5.50
N ARG A 180 9.59 -0.17 -6.26
CA ARG A 180 8.42 -0.25 -7.15
C ARG A 180 8.60 -1.27 -8.27
N CYS A 181 9.77 -1.29 -8.91
CA CYS A 181 10.08 -2.32 -9.91
C CYS A 181 10.02 -3.71 -9.30
N TRP A 182 10.60 -3.90 -8.11
CA TRP A 182 10.58 -5.16 -7.37
C TRP A 182 9.15 -5.65 -7.09
N GLU A 183 8.31 -4.80 -6.51
CA GLU A 183 6.91 -5.15 -6.22
C GLU A 183 6.10 -5.44 -7.50
N LEU A 184 6.36 -4.68 -8.57
CA LEU A 184 5.73 -4.91 -9.86
C LEU A 184 6.11 -6.28 -10.43
N MET A 185 7.40 -6.66 -10.39
CA MET A 185 7.87 -7.99 -10.83
C MET A 185 7.11 -9.13 -10.12
N HIS A 186 6.86 -9.01 -8.81
CA HIS A 186 6.04 -10.00 -8.11
C HIS A 186 4.59 -10.07 -8.61
N ARG A 187 3.94 -8.91 -8.86
CA ARG A 187 2.58 -8.88 -9.41
C ARG A 187 2.49 -9.45 -10.82
N LEU A 188 3.58 -9.39 -11.57
CA LEU A 188 3.73 -9.98 -12.91
C LEU A 188 4.16 -11.45 -12.87
N ALA A 189 4.15 -12.10 -11.70
CA ALA A 189 4.56 -13.48 -11.48
C ALA A 189 6.04 -13.79 -11.81
N GLU A 190 6.91 -12.78 -11.83
CA GLU A 190 8.33 -12.89 -12.18
C GLU A 190 9.24 -13.16 -10.96
N ARG A 191 8.73 -13.91 -9.97
CA ARG A 191 9.46 -14.20 -8.73
C ARG A 191 10.75 -14.99 -8.99
N GLU A 192 10.71 -15.95 -9.92
CA GLU A 192 11.87 -16.78 -10.26
C GLU A 192 13.03 -15.93 -10.78
N ARG A 193 12.74 -14.92 -11.60
CA ARG A 193 13.74 -13.99 -12.12
C ARG A 193 14.40 -13.14 -11.01
N LEU A 194 13.66 -12.79 -9.97
CA LEU A 194 14.22 -12.13 -8.78
C LEU A 194 15.12 -13.09 -7.97
N VAL A 195 14.73 -14.36 -7.83
CA VAL A 195 15.56 -15.40 -7.21
C VAL A 195 16.86 -15.60 -7.98
N GLU A 196 16.80 -15.67 -9.31
CA GLU A 196 17.98 -15.78 -10.18
C GLU A 196 18.90 -14.56 -10.05
N LEU A 197 18.34 -13.34 -10.00
CA LEU A 197 19.11 -12.12 -9.76
C LEU A 197 19.89 -12.19 -8.45
N LEU A 198 19.23 -12.57 -7.35
CA LEU A 198 19.86 -12.66 -6.04
C LEU A 198 20.93 -13.76 -5.99
N ASN A 199 20.75 -14.85 -6.72
CA ASN A 199 21.74 -15.93 -6.85
C ASN A 199 22.88 -15.60 -7.82
N SER A 200 22.72 -14.59 -8.68
CA SER A 200 23.73 -14.24 -9.69
C SER A 200 24.98 -13.65 -9.05
N GLU A 201 26.16 -13.92 -9.60
CA GLU A 201 27.42 -13.27 -9.19
C GLU A 201 27.52 -11.80 -9.61
N ARG A 202 26.49 -11.26 -10.29
CA ARG A 202 26.52 -9.95 -10.96
C ARG A 202 26.11 -8.77 -10.09
N ILE A 203 25.69 -9.00 -8.83
CA ILE A 203 25.36 -7.90 -7.92
C ILE A 203 26.65 -7.17 -7.56
N ALA A 204 26.69 -5.86 -7.83
CA ALA A 204 27.83 -5.01 -7.52
C ALA A 204 28.07 -4.93 -6.01
N ASP A 205 29.34 -4.89 -5.59
CA ASP A 205 29.74 -4.88 -4.18
C ASP A 205 29.27 -3.63 -3.42
N ASP A 206 28.94 -2.54 -4.13
CA ASP A 206 28.40 -1.31 -3.56
C ASP A 206 26.86 -1.26 -3.55
N ASP A 207 26.18 -2.28 -4.08
CA ASP A 207 24.72 -2.37 -4.12
C ASP A 207 24.15 -2.97 -2.82
N SER A 208 24.21 -2.19 -1.74
CA SER A 208 23.66 -2.58 -0.43
C SER A 208 22.23 -3.11 -0.49
N PHE A 209 21.38 -2.60 -1.38
CA PHE A 209 20.00 -3.07 -1.52
C PHE A 209 19.94 -4.54 -1.94
N LEU A 210 20.62 -4.92 -3.03
CA LEU A 210 20.60 -6.31 -3.48
C LEU A 210 21.46 -7.23 -2.58
N ILE A 211 22.51 -6.71 -1.95
CA ILE A 211 23.32 -7.45 -0.99
C ILE A 211 22.49 -7.87 0.22
N ASP A 212 21.72 -6.96 0.82
CA ASP A 212 20.87 -7.26 1.96
C ASP A 212 19.78 -8.29 1.60
N LEU A 213 19.16 -8.14 0.41
CA LEU A 213 18.14 -9.08 -0.06
C LEU A 213 18.71 -10.46 -0.39
N ARG A 214 19.92 -10.53 -1.00
CA ARG A 214 20.63 -11.79 -1.21
C ARG A 214 20.92 -12.46 0.12
N LYS A 215 21.38 -11.69 1.12
CA LYS A 215 21.66 -12.21 2.45
C LYS A 215 20.42 -12.85 3.07
N ALA A 216 19.26 -12.19 3.03
CA ALA A 216 18.00 -12.77 3.52
C ALA A 216 17.57 -14.03 2.74
N MET A 217 17.75 -14.06 1.42
CA MET A 217 17.44 -15.24 0.62
C MET A 217 18.35 -16.42 0.98
N THR A 218 19.66 -16.20 1.13
CA THR A 218 20.62 -17.24 1.49
C THR A 218 20.40 -17.74 2.92
N ASP A 219 20.26 -16.82 3.87
CA ASP A 219 20.26 -17.14 5.29
C ASP A 219 18.89 -17.65 5.75
N PHE A 220 17.79 -17.10 5.22
CA PHE A 220 16.44 -17.43 5.64
C PHE A 220 15.61 -18.19 4.58
N GLY A 221 15.99 -18.11 3.30
CA GLY A 221 15.18 -18.63 2.20
C GLY A 221 14.09 -17.65 1.73
N ILE A 222 14.15 -16.39 2.17
CA ILE A 222 13.08 -15.40 1.99
C ILE A 222 13.44 -14.43 0.86
N VAL A 223 12.47 -14.20 -0.02
CA VAL A 223 12.51 -13.14 -1.03
C VAL A 223 11.34 -12.20 -0.70
N PRO A 224 11.60 -10.95 -0.28
CA PRO A 224 10.53 -10.06 0.19
C PRO A 224 9.56 -9.75 -0.93
N HIS A 225 8.28 -9.64 -0.62
CA HIS A 225 7.24 -9.37 -1.60
C HIS A 225 6.88 -7.88 -1.67
N ARG A 226 6.91 -7.18 -0.52
CA ARG A 226 6.50 -5.77 -0.38
C ARG A 226 7.65 -4.86 0.05
N ARG A 227 7.45 -3.56 -0.16
CA ARG A 227 8.34 -2.49 0.33
C ARG A 227 8.69 -2.67 1.80
N GLU A 228 7.70 -2.95 2.65
CA GLU A 228 7.94 -3.03 4.08
C GLU A 228 8.84 -4.21 4.45
N GLU A 229 8.71 -5.36 3.79
CA GLU A 229 9.61 -6.50 4.00
C GLU A 229 11.04 -6.21 3.53
N ILE A 230 11.20 -5.42 2.46
CA ILE A 230 12.52 -4.94 2.05
C ILE A 230 13.11 -4.06 3.15
N LEU A 231 12.35 -3.11 3.69
CA LEU A 231 12.81 -2.26 4.78
C LEU A 231 13.14 -3.08 6.03
N TRP A 232 12.30 -4.05 6.36
CA TRP A 232 12.50 -5.01 7.44
C TRP A 232 13.85 -5.73 7.30
N ILE A 233 14.09 -6.40 6.16
CA ILE A 233 15.33 -7.13 5.90
C ILE A 233 16.54 -6.22 6.08
N ARG A 234 16.48 -5.02 5.49
CA ARG A 234 17.59 -4.07 5.53
C ARG A 234 17.85 -3.54 6.93
N GLU A 235 16.81 -3.38 7.74
CA GLU A 235 16.95 -2.97 9.14
C GLU A 235 17.63 -4.08 9.95
N ILE A 236 17.10 -5.30 9.91
CA ILE A 236 17.67 -6.42 10.68
C ILE A 236 19.03 -6.91 10.14
N ALA A 237 19.41 -6.50 8.92
CA ALA A 237 20.74 -6.76 8.36
C ALA A 237 21.83 -5.86 8.98
N LYS A 238 21.46 -4.77 9.67
CA LYS A 238 22.42 -3.87 10.33
C LYS A 238 23.22 -4.60 11.43
N PRO A 239 24.45 -4.14 11.73
CA PRO A 239 25.30 -4.78 12.73
C PRO A 239 24.69 -4.90 14.13
N GLU A 240 23.84 -3.96 14.53
CA GLU A 240 23.15 -3.96 15.83
C GLU A 240 22.18 -5.14 16.02
N TYR A 241 21.68 -5.73 14.93
CA TYR A 241 20.80 -6.90 14.96
C TYR A 241 21.52 -8.22 14.68
N LYS A 242 22.86 -8.23 14.70
CA LYS A 242 23.66 -9.43 14.38
C LYS A 242 23.26 -10.65 15.20
N ASP A 243 23.04 -10.47 16.50
CA ASP A 243 22.69 -11.58 17.40
C ASP A 243 21.31 -12.15 17.07
N PHE A 244 20.32 -11.27 16.82
CA PHE A 244 18.98 -11.69 16.39
C PHE A 244 19.02 -12.39 15.02
N TRP A 245 19.82 -11.88 14.08
CA TRP A 245 19.99 -12.51 12.76
C TRP A 245 20.58 -13.91 12.88
N SER A 246 21.66 -14.08 13.66
CA SER A 246 22.28 -15.37 13.92
C SER A 246 21.33 -16.36 14.60
N GLU A 247 20.61 -15.92 15.63
CA GLU A 247 19.61 -16.77 16.29
C GLU A 247 18.47 -17.16 15.36
N SER A 248 18.03 -16.26 14.49
CA SER A 248 17.02 -16.52 13.47
C SER A 248 17.50 -17.59 12.49
N MET A 249 18.75 -17.51 12.02
CA MET A 249 19.34 -18.52 11.12
C MET A 249 19.35 -19.90 11.76
N GLU A 250 19.83 -20.00 13.01
CA GLU A 250 19.85 -21.25 13.75
C GLU A 250 18.45 -21.81 13.94
N THR A 251 17.49 -20.96 14.32
CA THR A 251 16.09 -21.34 14.53
C THR A 251 15.46 -21.90 13.25
N LEU A 252 15.62 -21.21 12.13
CA LEU A 252 15.05 -21.64 10.86
C LEU A 252 15.76 -22.88 10.29
N SER A 253 17.01 -23.14 10.67
CA SER A 253 17.73 -24.37 10.30
C SER A 253 17.18 -25.64 10.95
N GLU A 254 16.43 -25.52 12.05
CA GLU A 254 15.74 -26.65 12.68
C GLU A 254 14.45 -27.03 11.94
N LEU A 255 13.96 -26.17 11.04
CA LEU A 255 12.79 -26.43 10.21
C LEU A 255 13.17 -27.34 9.02
N ASN A 256 12.23 -28.20 8.62
CA ASN A 256 12.39 -28.97 7.39
C ASN A 256 12.28 -28.06 6.14
N ASP A 257 12.80 -28.54 5.00
CA ASP A 257 12.88 -27.77 3.76
C ASP A 257 11.52 -27.30 3.24
N GLU A 258 10.48 -28.13 3.40
CA GLU A 258 9.11 -27.78 2.99
C GLU A 258 8.61 -26.56 3.77
N ARG A 259 8.77 -26.58 5.09
CA ARG A 259 8.36 -25.49 5.97
C ARG A 259 9.20 -24.25 5.74
N ARG A 260 10.51 -24.38 5.57
CA ARG A 260 11.40 -23.25 5.34
C ARG A 260 11.03 -22.46 4.08
N ARG A 261 10.50 -23.13 3.05
CA ARG A 261 10.02 -22.46 1.82
C ARG A 261 8.71 -21.67 2.01
N GLU A 262 7.95 -21.96 3.07
CA GLU A 262 6.69 -21.28 3.40
C GLU A 262 6.86 -20.13 4.40
N ILE A 263 8.05 -19.98 4.98
CA ILE A 263 8.33 -18.92 5.97
C ILE A 263 8.30 -17.54 5.30
N GLU A 264 7.59 -16.62 5.94
CA GLU A 264 7.57 -15.21 5.59
C GLU A 264 8.35 -14.39 6.64
N MET A 265 8.66 -13.12 6.33
CA MET A 265 9.41 -12.25 7.26
C MET A 265 8.77 -12.17 8.66
N ARG A 266 7.43 -12.09 8.72
CA ARG A 266 6.67 -12.03 9.98
C ARG A 266 6.82 -13.28 10.86
N ASP A 267 7.22 -14.40 10.28
CA ASP A 267 7.29 -15.68 10.98
C ASP A 267 8.64 -15.86 11.70
N ILE A 268 9.67 -15.09 11.31
CA ILE A 268 11.00 -15.15 11.93
C ILE A 268 10.94 -14.87 13.44
N PRO A 269 10.46 -13.71 13.90
CA PRO A 269 10.39 -13.43 15.34
C PRO A 269 9.46 -14.41 16.09
N ILE A 270 8.42 -14.90 15.42
CA ILE A 270 7.50 -15.92 15.96
C ILE A 270 8.22 -17.26 16.18
N ALA A 271 9.01 -17.71 15.21
CA ALA A 271 9.78 -18.95 15.31
C ALA A 271 10.86 -18.84 16.38
N VAL A 272 11.57 -17.71 16.45
CA VAL A 272 12.56 -17.42 17.52
C VAL A 272 11.88 -17.44 18.89
N SER A 273 10.71 -16.80 19.03
CA SER A 273 9.91 -16.85 20.26
C SER A 273 9.52 -18.28 20.65
N LEU A 274 9.08 -19.09 19.67
CA LEU A 274 8.76 -20.49 19.92
C LEU A 274 9.98 -21.29 20.34
N ARG A 275 11.16 -21.04 19.77
CA ARG A 275 12.40 -21.71 20.20
C ARG A 275 12.81 -21.31 21.62
N ARG A 276 12.61 -20.05 22.02
CA ARG A 276 12.92 -19.54 23.37
C ARG A 276 11.95 -20.02 24.45
N HIS A 277 10.67 -20.21 24.12
CA HIS A 277 9.60 -20.53 25.10
C HIS A 277 8.95 -21.90 24.93
N GLY A 278 9.28 -22.59 23.85
CA GLY A 278 8.75 -23.89 23.53
C GLY A 278 9.52 -25.01 24.20
N GLU A 279 8.94 -26.20 24.11
CA GLU A 279 9.60 -27.44 24.48
C GLU A 279 10.41 -27.98 23.28
N PRO A 280 11.46 -28.79 23.52
CA PRO A 280 12.19 -29.45 22.44
C PRO A 280 11.24 -30.17 21.46
N GLY A 281 11.36 -29.85 20.16
CA GLY A 281 10.51 -30.40 19.11
C GLY A 281 9.24 -29.60 18.78
N ASP A 282 8.97 -28.49 19.47
CA ASP A 282 7.83 -27.62 19.15
C ASP A 282 7.87 -27.09 17.71
N LEU A 283 9.08 -26.76 17.19
CA LEU A 283 9.28 -26.31 15.81
C LEU A 283 8.87 -27.36 14.77
N SER A 284 8.90 -28.65 15.14
CA SER A 284 8.55 -29.79 14.27
C SER A 284 7.06 -30.13 14.29
N ARG A 285 6.25 -29.49 15.14
CA ARG A 285 4.80 -29.73 15.20
C ARG A 285 4.14 -29.42 13.85
N SER A 286 3.14 -30.22 13.49
CA SER A 286 2.38 -29.98 12.26
C SER A 286 1.39 -28.82 12.45
N THR A 287 1.14 -28.05 11.38
CA THR A 287 0.16 -26.96 11.37
C THR A 287 -1.18 -27.40 11.93
N ARG A 288 -1.67 -28.58 11.51
CA ARG A 288 -2.93 -29.16 12.00
C ARG A 288 -2.95 -29.36 13.52
N SER A 289 -1.87 -29.89 14.10
CA SER A 289 -1.78 -30.11 15.55
C SER A 289 -1.81 -28.78 16.33
N ILE A 290 -1.11 -27.77 15.83
CA ILE A 290 -1.08 -26.43 16.43
C ILE A 290 -2.46 -25.78 16.35
N VAL A 291 -3.11 -25.81 15.17
CA VAL A 291 -4.47 -25.29 14.98
C VAL A 291 -5.49 -26.00 15.89
N GLN A 292 -5.36 -27.31 16.11
CA GLN A 292 -6.21 -28.05 17.05
C GLN A 292 -5.99 -27.60 18.52
N SER A 293 -4.74 -27.36 18.91
CA SER A 293 -4.38 -26.79 20.22
C SER A 293 -5.01 -25.40 20.41
N VAL A 294 -4.84 -24.51 19.42
CA VAL A 294 -5.44 -23.16 19.42
C VAL A 294 -6.96 -23.23 19.50
N SER A 295 -7.60 -24.04 18.64
CA SER A 295 -9.05 -24.24 18.63
C SER A 295 -9.58 -24.69 20.00
N SER A 296 -8.87 -25.60 20.67
CA SER A 296 -9.25 -26.08 21.99
C SER A 296 -9.15 -25.00 23.08
N LYS A 297 -8.14 -24.12 22.99
CA LYS A 297 -7.94 -22.99 23.91
C LYS A 297 -8.99 -21.89 23.76
N ILE A 298 -9.46 -21.63 22.54
CA ILE A 298 -10.42 -20.54 22.29
C ILE A 298 -11.89 -20.99 22.38
N ARG A 299 -12.21 -22.28 22.20
CA ARG A 299 -13.59 -22.80 22.13
C ARG A 299 -14.53 -22.34 23.24
N ASN A 300 -14.03 -22.21 24.47
CA ASN A 300 -14.84 -21.87 25.64
C ASN A 300 -14.82 -20.36 25.96
N LYS A 301 -14.18 -19.55 25.13
CA LYS A 301 -14.19 -18.10 25.27
C LYS A 301 -15.44 -17.52 24.62
N LYS A 302 -15.79 -16.31 25.06
CA LYS A 302 -16.76 -15.49 24.33
C LYS A 302 -16.07 -14.87 23.12
N HIS A 303 -16.82 -14.76 22.04
CA HIS A 303 -16.39 -14.32 20.72
C HIS A 303 -17.31 -13.17 20.27
N TYR A 304 -16.74 -12.19 19.61
CA TYR A 304 -17.42 -11.00 19.10
C TYR A 304 -16.88 -10.71 17.70
N TYR A 305 -17.72 -10.14 16.83
CA TYR A 305 -17.42 -10.03 15.41
C TYR A 305 -17.72 -8.63 14.89
N GLU A 306 -16.94 -8.17 13.92
CA GLU A 306 -17.09 -6.88 13.27
C GLU A 306 -18.38 -6.83 12.44
N GLN A 307 -19.30 -5.92 12.79
CA GLN A 307 -20.60 -5.74 12.13
C GLN A 307 -20.69 -4.46 11.29
N GLU A 308 -19.82 -3.47 11.52
CA GLU A 308 -19.91 -2.13 10.94
C GLU A 308 -18.71 -1.73 10.06
N GLY A 309 -17.73 -2.61 9.86
CA GLY A 309 -16.44 -2.38 9.18
C GLY A 309 -16.49 -2.14 7.66
N GLY A 310 -17.66 -1.80 7.10
CA GLY A 310 -17.82 -1.34 5.70
C GLY A 310 -17.81 -2.43 4.62
N GLY A 311 -17.94 -3.71 4.99
CA GLY A 311 -18.06 -4.85 4.07
C GLY A 311 -19.35 -5.67 4.26
N SER A 312 -19.55 -6.72 3.45
CA SER A 312 -20.65 -7.67 3.67
C SER A 312 -20.38 -8.46 4.95
N TYR A 313 -21.21 -8.28 5.98
CA TYR A 313 -21.11 -8.99 7.24
C TYR A 313 -21.28 -10.50 7.07
N ASP A 314 -20.30 -11.28 7.50
CA ASP A 314 -20.41 -12.71 7.73
C ASP A 314 -19.72 -13.08 9.04
N SER A 315 -20.50 -13.40 10.07
CA SER A 315 -20.01 -13.91 11.36
C SER A 315 -19.06 -15.12 11.24
N ARG A 316 -19.08 -15.86 10.13
CA ARG A 316 -18.16 -16.96 9.88
C ARG A 316 -16.80 -16.50 9.41
N SER A 317 -16.69 -15.28 8.89
CA SER A 317 -15.46 -14.77 8.26
C SER A 317 -14.29 -14.59 9.24
N GLU A 318 -14.54 -14.63 10.55
CA GLU A 318 -13.53 -14.45 11.61
C GLU A 318 -13.33 -15.73 12.45
N LEU A 319 -14.08 -16.80 12.15
CA LEU A 319 -13.91 -18.09 12.81
C LEU A 319 -12.61 -18.75 12.36
N LEU A 320 -11.85 -19.29 13.32
CA LEU A 320 -10.68 -20.12 13.04
C LEU A 320 -10.98 -21.24 12.03
N ALA A 321 -12.17 -21.86 12.13
CA ALA A 321 -12.60 -22.94 11.25
C ALA A 321 -12.64 -22.52 9.77
N THR A 322 -13.03 -21.29 9.48
CA THR A 322 -13.17 -20.75 8.12
C THR A 322 -11.82 -20.57 7.44
N HIS A 323 -10.78 -20.28 8.22
CA HIS A 323 -9.44 -20.02 7.69
C HIS A 323 -8.51 -21.23 7.70
N GLN A 324 -8.92 -22.40 8.23
CA GLN A 324 -8.03 -23.56 8.39
C GLN A 324 -7.26 -23.96 7.11
N HIS A 325 -7.87 -23.78 5.94
CA HIS A 325 -7.27 -24.09 4.65
C HIS A 325 -6.29 -23.03 4.14
N LYS A 326 -6.26 -21.84 4.77
CA LYS A 326 -5.39 -20.70 4.45
C LYS A 326 -4.27 -20.50 5.46
N LEU A 327 -4.37 -21.10 6.65
CA LEU A 327 -3.38 -20.93 7.72
C LEU A 327 -2.09 -21.68 7.37
N THR A 328 -0.99 -20.94 7.35
CA THR A 328 0.36 -21.51 7.27
C THR A 328 0.81 -22.01 8.65
N TRP A 329 1.96 -22.68 8.69
CA TRP A 329 2.58 -23.03 9.97
C TRP A 329 2.93 -21.79 10.81
N GLY A 330 3.45 -20.74 10.17
CA GLY A 330 3.76 -19.46 10.81
C GLY A 330 2.53 -18.81 11.45
N ASP A 331 1.42 -18.77 10.71
CA ASP A 331 0.13 -18.28 11.22
C ASP A 331 -0.32 -19.07 12.45
N ALA A 332 -0.23 -20.41 12.41
CA ALA A 332 -0.66 -21.26 13.50
C ALA A 332 0.13 -21.05 14.80
N ILE A 333 1.45 -20.83 14.70
CA ILE A 333 2.27 -20.52 15.88
C ILE A 333 2.05 -19.10 16.34
N ALA A 334 1.90 -18.13 15.42
CA ALA A 334 1.56 -16.77 15.79
C ALA A 334 0.29 -16.74 16.66
N LEU A 335 -0.76 -17.47 16.26
CA LEU A 335 -1.98 -17.63 17.08
C LEU A 335 -1.69 -18.24 18.47
N GLU A 336 -0.85 -19.27 18.54
CA GLU A 336 -0.49 -19.91 19.82
C GLU A 336 0.35 -18.99 20.73
N ILE A 337 1.32 -18.26 20.17
CA ILE A 337 2.16 -17.28 20.87
C ILE A 337 1.32 -16.10 21.35
N ALA A 338 0.40 -15.59 20.53
CA ALA A 338 -0.55 -14.55 20.95
C ALA A 338 -1.33 -15.00 22.19
N LEU A 339 -1.92 -16.20 22.16
CA LEU A 339 -2.61 -16.75 23.33
C LEU A 339 -1.70 -16.93 24.55
N LYS A 340 -0.43 -17.30 24.36
CA LYS A 340 0.56 -17.39 25.46
C LYS A 340 0.83 -16.00 26.06
N ALA A 341 1.10 -14.99 25.23
CA ALA A 341 1.36 -13.61 25.66
C ALA A 341 0.15 -13.04 26.42
N LEU A 342 -1.06 -13.21 25.88
CA LEU A 342 -2.30 -12.73 26.48
C LEU A 342 -2.69 -13.44 27.79
N ASN A 343 -2.10 -14.59 28.09
CA ASN A 343 -2.29 -15.25 29.39
C ASN A 343 -1.39 -14.66 30.49
N VAL A 344 -0.34 -13.92 30.14
CA VAL A 344 0.54 -13.27 31.10
C VAL A 344 -0.20 -12.11 31.78
N PRO A 345 -0.38 -12.12 33.13
CA PRO A 345 -1.13 -11.08 33.83
C PRO A 345 -0.57 -9.67 33.62
N GLN A 346 0.76 -9.53 33.57
CA GLN A 346 1.45 -8.26 33.36
C GLN A 346 1.15 -7.69 31.97
N VAL A 347 1.18 -8.53 30.94
CA VAL A 347 0.83 -8.13 29.56
C VAL A 347 -0.62 -7.65 29.49
N ARG A 348 -1.56 -8.41 30.08
CA ARG A 348 -2.96 -7.97 30.14
C ARG A 348 -3.11 -6.65 30.90
N SER A 349 -2.50 -6.54 32.08
CA SER A 349 -2.59 -5.31 32.89
C SER A 349 -2.09 -4.10 32.12
N HIS A 350 -0.99 -4.25 31.38
CA HIS A 350 -0.43 -3.19 30.54
C HIS A 350 -1.37 -2.83 29.40
N LEU A 351 -1.87 -3.81 28.65
CA LEU A 351 -2.83 -3.58 27.55
C LEU A 351 -4.10 -2.85 28.02
N PHE A 352 -4.66 -3.23 29.18
CA PHE A 352 -5.84 -2.56 29.74
C PHE A 352 -5.55 -1.14 30.22
N ASP A 353 -4.37 -0.89 30.82
CA ASP A 353 -3.95 0.47 31.18
C ASP A 353 -3.81 1.35 29.94
N TYR A 354 -3.18 0.82 28.88
CA TYR A 354 -2.95 1.57 27.66
C TYR A 354 -4.25 1.82 26.88
N ALA A 355 -5.13 0.83 26.77
CA ALA A 355 -6.47 0.99 26.20
C ALA A 355 -7.32 2.00 26.99
N LYS A 356 -7.14 2.10 28.31
CA LYS A 356 -7.84 3.11 29.12
C LYS A 356 -7.35 4.52 28.80
N ARG A 357 -6.04 4.69 28.57
CA ARG A 357 -5.48 5.97 28.12
C ARG A 357 -5.98 6.34 26.73
N ASP A 358 -6.08 5.37 25.82
CA ASP A 358 -6.68 5.54 24.49
C ASP A 358 -8.15 5.98 24.58
N PHE A 359 -8.97 5.28 25.37
CA PHE A 359 -10.36 5.66 25.61
C PHE A 359 -10.51 7.11 26.12
N LEU A 360 -9.55 7.62 26.89
CA LEU A 360 -9.58 8.99 27.40
C LEU A 360 -9.10 10.02 26.36
N ASP A 361 -8.28 9.63 25.38
CA ASP A 361 -7.81 10.51 24.29
C ASP A 361 -8.73 10.39 23.06
N LYS A 362 -9.64 11.35 22.90
CA LYS A 362 -10.57 11.40 21.75
C LYS A 362 -9.96 11.97 20.47
N THR A 363 -8.63 12.10 20.39
CA THR A 363 -7.94 12.70 19.25
C THR A 363 -7.26 11.70 18.32
N THR A 364 -7.05 10.46 18.76
CA THR A 364 -6.37 9.42 17.99
C THR A 364 -6.55 8.04 18.64
N GLU A 365 -6.44 6.98 17.84
CA GLU A 365 -6.31 5.60 18.35
C GLU A 365 -4.86 5.33 18.75
N TYR A 366 -4.64 4.54 19.79
CA TYR A 366 -3.34 4.11 20.28
C TYR A 366 -2.97 2.73 19.74
N GLY A 367 -1.67 2.42 19.76
CA GLY A 367 -1.15 1.16 19.30
C GLY A 367 0.33 1.01 19.59
N GLY A 368 0.88 -0.14 19.22
CA GLY A 368 2.28 -0.43 19.45
C GLY A 368 2.64 -1.84 19.03
N VAL A 369 3.66 -2.41 19.67
CA VAL A 369 4.11 -3.77 19.37
C VAL A 369 4.21 -4.64 20.61
N ILE A 370 3.92 -5.92 20.44
CA ILE A 370 4.23 -6.96 21.41
C ILE A 370 5.55 -7.58 21.00
N ALA A 371 6.58 -7.44 21.82
CA ALA A 371 7.93 -7.91 21.56
C ALA A 371 8.41 -8.88 22.65
N LEU A 372 9.67 -9.30 22.54
CA LEU A 372 10.37 -10.01 23.59
C LEU A 372 11.53 -9.14 24.08
N ASP A 373 11.63 -8.97 25.40
CA ASP A 373 12.79 -8.33 25.99
C ASP A 373 14.05 -9.20 25.87
N GLU A 374 15.21 -8.68 26.30
CA GLU A 374 16.48 -9.41 26.27
C GLU A 374 16.47 -10.74 27.06
N LYS A 375 15.53 -10.89 28.01
CA LYS A 375 15.34 -12.12 28.80
C LYS A 375 14.29 -13.04 28.18
N GLY A 376 13.77 -12.70 27.01
CA GLY A 376 12.68 -13.40 26.34
C GLY A 376 11.32 -13.15 26.97
N ARG A 377 11.11 -12.21 27.87
CA ARG A 377 9.77 -11.98 28.43
C ARG A 377 8.95 -11.16 27.45
N PHE A 378 7.65 -11.47 27.36
CA PHE A 378 6.72 -10.63 26.58
C PHE A 378 6.71 -9.21 27.16
N GLU A 379 6.85 -8.22 26.29
CA GLU A 379 6.75 -6.81 26.63
C GLU A 379 5.84 -6.07 25.64
N ILE A 380 5.22 -5.00 26.14
CA ILE A 380 4.40 -4.09 25.35
C ILE A 380 5.20 -2.81 25.17
N LEU A 381 5.51 -2.48 23.91
CA LEU A 381 6.16 -1.24 23.54
C LEU A 381 5.09 -0.30 22.96
N GLU A 382 4.93 0.84 23.62
CA GLU A 382 3.92 1.85 23.29
C GLU A 382 4.46 2.87 22.29
N PHE A 383 3.64 3.26 21.31
CA PHE A 383 4.01 4.29 20.35
C PHE A 383 2.86 5.25 20.16
N GLU A 384 2.92 6.38 20.87
CA GLU A 384 1.91 7.41 20.74
C GLU A 384 1.86 7.97 19.30
N PRO A 385 0.68 8.03 18.66
CA PRO A 385 0.54 8.57 17.31
C PRO A 385 0.96 10.04 17.23
N LYS A 386 1.88 10.34 16.30
CA LYS A 386 2.37 11.72 16.07
C LYS A 386 1.38 12.56 15.25
N ILE A 387 0.48 11.91 14.51
CA ILE A 387 -0.52 12.56 13.63
C ILE A 387 -1.92 12.36 14.22
N ARG A 388 -2.54 13.46 14.66
CA ARG A 388 -3.85 13.51 15.32
C ARG A 388 -4.89 14.07 14.35
N HIS A 389 -5.50 13.22 13.53
CA HIS A 389 -6.52 13.66 12.57
C HIS A 389 -7.93 13.23 12.99
N HIS A 390 -8.18 11.98 13.39
CA HIS A 390 -9.46 11.48 13.91
C HIS A 390 -9.30 10.16 14.70
N ASP A 391 -10.19 9.88 15.65
CA ASP A 391 -10.24 8.71 16.57
C ASP A 391 -10.75 7.41 15.92
N ARG A 392 -10.47 7.21 14.62
CA ARG A 392 -10.91 6.02 13.86
C ARG A 392 -9.80 5.41 12.99
N ARG A 393 -8.56 5.81 13.25
CA ARG A 393 -7.41 5.36 12.48
C ARG A 393 -6.12 5.49 13.28
N PHE A 394 -5.53 4.36 13.59
CA PHE A 394 -4.16 4.29 14.06
C PHE A 394 -3.17 4.64 12.94
N ASN A 395 -2.21 5.52 13.24
CA ASN A 395 -1.12 5.89 12.33
C ASN A 395 0.21 5.48 12.96
N ALA A 396 0.72 4.30 12.58
CA ALA A 396 2.02 3.81 13.03
C ALA A 396 3.15 4.81 12.72
N SER A 397 3.95 5.16 13.74
CA SER A 397 5.10 6.04 13.57
C SER A 397 6.28 5.27 12.95
N GLN A 398 7.25 5.99 12.33
CA GLN A 398 8.47 5.34 11.84
C GLN A 398 9.21 4.59 12.95
N GLU A 399 9.23 5.16 14.15
CA GLU A 399 9.85 4.58 15.35
C GLU A 399 9.19 3.27 15.77
N MET A 400 7.86 3.15 15.58
CA MET A 400 7.15 1.90 15.77
C MET A 400 7.61 0.86 14.73
N PHE A 401 7.67 1.23 13.45
CA PHE A 401 8.13 0.31 12.40
C PHE A 401 9.54 -0.21 12.67
N ASP A 402 10.45 0.68 13.07
CA ASP A 402 11.84 0.32 13.41
C ASP A 402 11.87 -0.68 14.58
N SER A 403 11.02 -0.49 15.59
CA SER A 403 10.88 -1.42 16.72
C SER A 403 10.11 -2.70 16.38
N ALA A 404 9.36 -2.70 15.29
CA ALA A 404 8.47 -3.79 14.93
C ALA A 404 9.15 -4.94 14.18
N TYR A 405 10.31 -4.69 13.57
CA TYR A 405 11.03 -5.68 12.77
C TYR A 405 11.60 -6.86 13.57
N THR A 406 11.60 -6.80 14.90
CA THR A 406 11.89 -7.96 15.76
C THR A 406 10.71 -8.32 16.66
N ALA A 407 9.59 -7.59 16.53
CA ALA A 407 8.40 -7.81 17.33
C ALA A 407 7.55 -8.97 16.81
N LEU A 408 6.72 -9.51 17.71
CA LEU A 408 5.83 -10.63 17.42
C LEU A 408 4.54 -10.16 16.76
N PHE A 409 3.97 -9.06 17.27
CA PHE A 409 2.70 -8.52 16.80
C PHE A 409 2.74 -7.00 16.76
N HIS A 410 2.16 -6.43 15.72
CA HIS A 410 1.66 -5.07 15.75
C HIS A 410 0.28 -5.10 16.41
N PHE A 411 -0.08 -4.09 17.18
CA PHE A 411 -1.42 -3.99 17.72
C PHE A 411 -1.94 -2.56 17.75
N HIS A 412 -3.26 -2.44 17.75
CA HIS A 412 -3.98 -1.20 18.03
C HIS A 412 -5.28 -1.49 18.78
N PHE A 413 -5.92 -0.44 19.28
CA PHE A 413 -7.17 -0.55 20.03
C PHE A 413 -8.36 0.01 19.25
N HIS A 414 -9.51 -0.63 19.43
CA HIS A 414 -10.83 -0.04 19.19
C HIS A 414 -11.43 0.30 20.56
N ALA A 415 -10.93 1.37 21.18
CA ALA A 415 -11.29 1.77 22.54
C ALA A 415 -12.16 3.04 22.61
N GLN A 416 -12.89 3.38 21.54
CA GLN A 416 -13.74 4.57 21.50
C GLN A 416 -14.84 4.56 22.58
N GLU A 417 -15.38 3.37 22.85
CA GLU A 417 -16.39 3.11 23.87
C GLU A 417 -16.07 1.83 24.65
N TYR A 418 -16.58 1.69 25.89
CA TYR A 418 -16.44 0.43 26.61
C TYR A 418 -17.32 -0.69 26.04
N ARG A 419 -18.43 -0.37 25.35
CA ARG A 419 -19.36 -1.34 24.76
C ARG A 419 -19.21 -1.33 23.25
N ASN A 420 -18.02 -1.63 22.76
CA ASN A 420 -17.63 -1.50 21.37
C ASN A 420 -17.68 -2.84 20.60
N ALA A 421 -18.43 -3.81 21.12
CA ALA A 421 -18.39 -5.20 20.65
C ALA A 421 -18.82 -5.39 19.18
N ASP A 422 -19.61 -4.46 18.62
CA ASP A 422 -20.00 -4.48 17.21
C ASP A 422 -18.84 -4.07 16.28
N HIS A 423 -17.75 -3.53 16.85
CA HIS A 423 -16.50 -3.21 16.18
C HIS A 423 -15.35 -4.17 16.56
N ALA A 424 -15.70 -5.40 16.97
CA ALA A 424 -14.72 -6.43 17.36
C ALA A 424 -14.18 -7.14 16.12
N GLY A 425 -13.15 -6.55 15.52
CA GLY A 425 -12.44 -7.11 14.37
C GLY A 425 -11.77 -6.01 13.54
N PRO A 426 -10.91 -6.37 12.58
CA PRO A 426 -10.19 -5.39 11.76
C PRO A 426 -11.10 -4.76 10.69
N GLY A 427 -11.09 -3.44 10.62
CA GLY A 427 -11.72 -2.67 9.54
C GLY A 427 -10.96 -2.79 8.21
N MET A 428 -11.48 -2.14 7.17
CA MET A 428 -10.82 -2.12 5.85
C MET A 428 -9.44 -1.45 5.90
N GLY A 429 -9.28 -0.41 6.72
CA GLY A 429 -8.01 0.26 6.95
C GLY A 429 -6.94 -0.68 7.53
N ASP A 430 -7.33 -1.50 8.50
CA ASP A 430 -6.45 -2.46 9.17
C ASP A 430 -6.03 -3.59 8.25
N LYS A 431 -6.97 -4.11 7.45
CA LYS A 431 -6.68 -5.14 6.43
C LYS A 431 -5.72 -4.61 5.36
N ASN A 432 -5.87 -3.35 4.96
CA ASN A 432 -4.94 -2.69 4.05
C ASN A 432 -3.56 -2.48 4.70
N TYR A 433 -3.52 -2.09 5.97
CA TYR A 433 -2.29 -1.99 6.75
C TYR A 433 -1.55 -3.34 6.77
N ALA A 434 -2.21 -4.40 7.21
CA ALA A 434 -1.63 -5.74 7.26
C ALA A 434 -1.20 -6.25 5.87
N THR A 435 -1.91 -5.88 4.80
CA THR A 435 -1.52 -6.23 3.43
C THR A 435 -0.24 -5.54 2.98
N ASN A 436 -0.05 -4.28 3.37
CA ASN A 436 1.11 -3.48 2.99
C ASN A 436 2.34 -3.79 3.85
N THR A 437 2.16 -4.05 5.14
CA THR A 437 3.26 -4.34 6.08
C THR A 437 3.61 -5.82 6.13
N ARG A 438 2.64 -6.69 5.80
CA ARG A 438 2.69 -8.15 5.97
C ARG A 438 2.97 -8.61 7.40
N ALA A 439 2.78 -7.74 8.39
CA ALA A 439 2.97 -8.08 9.79
C ALA A 439 1.87 -9.00 10.33
N ASN A 440 2.18 -9.71 11.43
CA ASN A 440 1.17 -10.29 12.31
C ASN A 440 0.53 -9.14 13.11
N CYS A 441 -0.79 -9.00 13.06
CA CYS A 441 -1.48 -7.92 13.74
C CYS A 441 -2.52 -8.45 14.74
N LEU A 442 -2.75 -7.69 15.80
CA LEU A 442 -3.80 -7.89 16.79
C LEU A 442 -4.62 -6.62 16.93
N VAL A 443 -5.94 -6.72 16.91
CA VAL A 443 -6.82 -5.61 17.32
C VAL A 443 -7.50 -5.98 18.63
N LEU A 444 -7.54 -5.03 19.56
CA LEU A 444 -8.16 -5.20 20.86
C LEU A 444 -9.36 -4.25 21.00
N THR A 445 -10.54 -4.82 21.19
CA THR A 445 -11.79 -4.06 21.21
C THR A 445 -12.44 -4.16 22.58
N TYR A 446 -12.80 -3.03 23.18
CA TYR A 446 -13.54 -3.05 24.45
C TYR A 446 -14.93 -3.69 24.29
N VAL A 447 -15.19 -4.70 25.12
CA VAL A 447 -16.53 -5.31 25.29
C VAL A 447 -17.22 -4.74 26.52
N ASN A 448 -16.43 -4.49 27.57
CA ASN A 448 -16.77 -3.67 28.74
C ASN A 448 -15.46 -3.17 29.39
N GLU A 449 -15.57 -2.37 30.46
CA GLU A 449 -14.41 -1.78 31.17
C GLU A 449 -13.34 -2.80 31.61
N HIS A 450 -13.74 -4.06 31.85
CA HIS A 450 -12.84 -5.12 32.34
C HIS A 450 -12.64 -6.25 31.34
N THR A 451 -13.14 -6.14 30.10
CA THR A 451 -13.05 -7.20 29.09
C THR A 451 -12.81 -6.62 27.71
N MET A 452 -11.83 -7.17 26.99
CA MET A 452 -11.57 -6.87 25.58
C MET A 452 -11.69 -8.13 24.73
N ASN A 453 -12.24 -7.99 23.52
CA ASN A 453 -12.07 -8.98 22.45
C ASN A 453 -10.68 -8.85 21.84
N VAL A 454 -10.13 -9.93 21.29
CA VAL A 454 -8.84 -9.89 20.60
C VAL A 454 -8.94 -10.65 19.29
N ASP A 455 -8.68 -9.96 18.19
CA ASP A 455 -8.70 -10.55 16.86
C ASP A 455 -7.30 -10.52 16.26
N TYR A 456 -6.83 -11.69 15.83
CA TYR A 456 -5.62 -11.81 15.02
C TYR A 456 -5.96 -11.54 13.56
N TYR A 457 -5.13 -10.77 12.88
CA TYR A 457 -5.27 -10.59 11.45
C TYR A 457 -3.93 -10.39 10.75
N ARG A 458 -3.92 -10.74 9.46
CA ARG A 458 -2.77 -10.59 8.57
C ARG A 458 -3.24 -10.40 7.12
N HIS A 459 -2.29 -10.16 6.22
CA HIS A 459 -2.52 -9.98 4.79
C HIS A 459 -3.37 -11.12 4.14
N HIS A 460 -3.92 -10.93 2.94
CA HIS A 460 -4.90 -11.85 2.28
C HIS A 460 -6.21 -12.09 3.07
N GLY A 461 -6.54 -11.20 4.02
CA GLY A 461 -7.83 -11.19 4.69
C GLY A 461 -8.03 -12.37 5.65
N VAL A 462 -6.96 -12.93 6.21
CA VAL A 462 -7.07 -13.90 7.30
C VAL A 462 -7.32 -13.13 8.59
N VAL A 463 -8.44 -13.45 9.24
CA VAL A 463 -8.87 -12.85 10.51
C VAL A 463 -9.36 -13.98 11.41
N VAL A 464 -8.85 -14.05 12.64
CA VAL A 464 -9.20 -15.09 13.61
C VAL A 464 -9.50 -14.44 14.96
N ASP A 465 -10.74 -14.54 15.40
CA ASP A 465 -11.15 -14.15 16.74
C ASP A 465 -10.54 -15.12 17.78
N LEU A 466 -9.71 -14.59 18.68
CA LEU A 466 -9.03 -15.33 19.76
C LEU A 466 -9.85 -15.39 21.06
N GLY A 467 -11.03 -14.77 21.04
CA GLY A 467 -11.97 -14.57 22.13
C GLY A 467 -11.51 -13.51 23.14
N THR A 468 -12.25 -13.40 24.23
CA THR A 468 -12.03 -12.34 25.21
C THR A 468 -10.85 -12.56 26.17
N ILE A 469 -10.26 -11.45 26.61
CA ILE A 469 -9.38 -11.34 27.78
C ILE A 469 -10.01 -10.42 28.83
N SER A 470 -9.68 -10.60 30.10
CA SER A 470 -10.19 -9.77 31.20
C SER A 470 -9.10 -9.37 32.19
N ILE A 471 -9.29 -8.24 32.86
CA ILE A 471 -8.52 -7.82 34.04
C ILE A 471 -9.38 -8.06 35.29
N ASN A 472 -8.74 -8.58 36.35
CA ASN A 472 -9.42 -8.88 37.62
C ASN A 472 -9.50 -7.67 38.53
#